data_AF-A0A432Q8B5-F1
#
_entry.id   AF-A0A432Q8B5-F1
#
_cell.length_a   1.000
_cell.length_b   1.000
_cell.length_c   1.000
_cell.angle_alpha   90.00
_cell.angle_beta   90.00
_cell.angle_gamma   90.00
#
_symmetry.space_group_name_H-M   'P 1'
#
loop_
_entity.id
_entity.type
_entity.pdbx_description
1 polymer ?
#
loop_
_entity_poly.entity_id
_entity_poly.type
_entity_poly.pdbx_seq_one_letter_code
_entity_poly.pdbx_strand_id
1 'polypeptide(L)'
;MQPLARLSRILNDSVAVQDVIHSLEKKYTVEALPKKHSAMSFFDTFDWRLYAKNRVCYLENNTLHLIDFADLQQTLPLQLKGKPPRFWQEFPECDMKKKLAGYIDVRALLEQSAFVKTSERLNIVNRDKKIIAKVTFSETTLDKDKSYTSVQLLEVRGYNKWFLKLSRDLESFGKPQPDTIVQTLKTSLSASGRAPLDYSSGVSFALDPEMTSLAAAKNIYQNLLSTMLANIPGIIDDIDSEFLHDFRVAIRRTRSGLTMMKRVLPPEISQRFLDDFKFLGQITGPVRDLDVYLLAEDNYRGRLPRYLQEGLHFFFEELAGQRRREQIKLAKTLKAPRCKSILDEWQEYLAQSDAPVSRSGQKPVTVTAQKIIVKKLQRILRDGTKITPESPDADLHRLRIQGKKLRYALEFFSSLYPPKEMKQLIKQLKLLQNNLGDFNDLSVQQDMLKYSLSILKPGTVKAKKTSASIGGLLTNLYHEAREVRTHFEETFTAFSAPKNQALYRRLFR
;
A
#
# COMPACT_ATOMS: atom_id res chain seq x y z
N MET A 1 38.00 17.25 -7.95
CA MET A 1 38.57 15.98 -8.46
C MET A 1 37.48 15.21 -9.17
N GLN A 2 37.74 14.67 -10.36
CA GLN A 2 36.76 13.80 -11.02
C GLN A 2 36.56 12.50 -10.22
N PRO A 3 35.31 12.00 -10.10
CA PRO A 3 35.02 10.70 -9.50
C PRO A 3 35.62 9.57 -10.36
N LEU A 4 36.11 8.52 -9.70
CA LEU A 4 36.64 7.33 -10.39
C LEU A 4 35.51 6.58 -11.10
N ALA A 5 35.77 6.12 -12.33
CA ALA A 5 34.82 5.34 -13.11
C ALA A 5 34.54 3.96 -12.47
N ARG A 6 33.29 3.54 -12.60
CA ARG A 6 32.78 2.26 -12.10
C ARG A 6 31.89 1.62 -13.15
N LEU A 7 31.95 0.30 -13.25
CA LEU A 7 31.07 -0.50 -14.10
C LEU A 7 30.61 -1.72 -13.31
N SER A 8 29.34 -2.09 -13.47
CA SER A 8 28.76 -3.29 -12.87
C SER A 8 27.99 -4.07 -13.94
N ARG A 9 28.08 -5.41 -13.91
CA ARG A 9 27.37 -6.32 -14.81
C ARG A 9 26.78 -7.49 -14.03
N ILE A 10 25.62 -7.98 -14.46
CA ILE A 10 25.11 -9.31 -14.07
C ILE A 10 25.65 -10.30 -15.09
N LEU A 11 26.35 -11.33 -14.63
CA LEU A 11 26.85 -12.39 -15.49
C LEU A 11 25.68 -13.24 -16.02
N ASN A 12 25.82 -13.74 -17.24
CA ASN A 12 24.85 -14.69 -17.78
C ASN A 12 24.90 -16.00 -16.98
N ASP A 13 23.76 -16.67 -16.80
CA ASP A 13 23.65 -17.87 -15.96
C ASP A 13 24.58 -19.02 -16.41
N SER A 14 24.98 -19.05 -17.68
CA SER A 14 25.90 -20.03 -18.25
C SER A 14 27.39 -19.73 -18.02
N VAL A 15 27.74 -18.59 -17.41
CA VAL A 15 29.12 -18.13 -17.26
C VAL A 15 29.56 -18.35 -15.81
N ALA A 16 30.52 -19.26 -15.59
CA ALA A 16 31.12 -19.43 -14.28
C ALA A 16 32.12 -18.30 -13.99
N VAL A 17 32.22 -17.89 -12.71
CA VAL A 17 33.21 -16.87 -12.28
C VAL A 17 34.62 -17.27 -12.70
N GLN A 18 34.97 -18.55 -12.56
CA GLN A 18 36.28 -19.08 -12.90
C GLN A 18 36.63 -18.92 -14.38
N ASP A 19 35.65 -19.04 -15.29
CA ASP A 19 35.88 -18.84 -16.72
C ASP A 19 36.25 -17.39 -17.04
N VAL A 20 35.62 -16.44 -16.34
CA VAL A 20 35.93 -15.02 -16.48
C VAL A 20 37.31 -14.72 -15.91
N ILE A 21 37.63 -15.26 -14.74
CA ILE A 21 38.96 -15.12 -14.12
C ILE A 21 40.04 -15.67 -15.05
N HIS A 22 39.86 -16.89 -15.57
CA HIS A 22 40.81 -17.51 -16.49
C HIS A 22 40.99 -16.70 -17.79
N SER A 23 39.92 -16.10 -18.31
CA SER A 23 39.99 -15.19 -19.46
C SER A 23 40.81 -13.92 -19.16
N LEU A 24 40.71 -13.38 -17.94
CA LEU A 24 41.50 -12.23 -17.49
C LEU A 24 42.98 -12.60 -17.26
N GLU A 25 43.26 -13.76 -16.67
CA GLU A 25 44.63 -14.25 -16.41
C GLU A 25 45.45 -14.44 -17.69
N LYS A 26 44.79 -14.77 -18.81
CA LYS A 26 45.46 -14.84 -20.13
C LYS A 26 46.02 -13.49 -20.60
N LYS A 27 45.49 -12.38 -20.08
CA LYS A 27 45.81 -11.01 -20.54
C LYS A 27 46.49 -10.16 -19.47
N TYR A 28 46.31 -10.49 -18.19
CA TYR A 28 46.72 -9.66 -17.06
C TYR A 28 47.26 -10.52 -15.91
N THR A 29 48.12 -9.93 -15.08
CA THR A 29 48.46 -10.52 -13.78
C THR A 29 47.33 -10.23 -12.80
N VAL A 30 46.80 -11.28 -12.17
CA VAL A 30 45.65 -11.21 -11.27
C VAL A 30 46.09 -11.61 -9.87
N GLU A 31 45.81 -10.78 -8.88
CA GLU A 31 46.03 -11.08 -7.46
C GLU A 31 44.67 -11.19 -6.76
N ALA A 32 44.31 -12.40 -6.33
CA ALA A 32 43.07 -12.65 -5.60
C ALA A 32 43.20 -12.29 -4.11
N LEU A 33 42.17 -11.64 -3.56
CA LEU A 33 42.03 -11.38 -2.13
C LEU A 33 41.05 -12.37 -1.49
N PRO A 34 41.14 -12.58 -0.16
CA PRO A 34 40.22 -13.45 0.56
C PRO A 34 38.76 -13.09 0.29
N LYS A 35 37.94 -14.13 0.11
CA LYS A 35 36.50 -13.99 -0.05
C LYS A 35 35.90 -13.34 1.20
N LYS A 36 34.93 -12.45 0.99
CA LYS A 36 34.15 -11.82 2.04
C LYS A 36 32.70 -12.25 1.95
N HIS A 37 32.12 -12.55 3.10
CA HIS A 37 30.70 -12.86 3.22
C HIS A 37 29.99 -11.66 3.88
N SER A 38 28.87 -11.26 3.30
CA SER A 38 28.01 -10.21 3.82
C SER A 38 26.55 -10.62 3.65
N ALA A 39 25.74 -10.39 4.67
CA ALA A 39 24.29 -10.53 4.58
C ALA A 39 23.66 -9.13 4.42
N MET A 40 22.65 -9.05 3.56
CA MET A 40 21.92 -7.81 3.32
C MET A 40 20.43 -8.09 3.27
N SER A 41 19.66 -7.23 3.93
CA SER A 41 18.20 -7.26 3.92
C SER A 41 17.66 -5.88 3.55
N PHE A 42 16.67 -5.83 2.68
CA PHE A 42 15.96 -4.63 2.28
C PHE A 42 14.58 -4.58 2.93
N PHE A 43 14.20 -3.38 3.34
CA PHE A 43 12.96 -3.15 4.08
C PHE A 43 12.10 -2.06 3.44
N ASP A 44 10.80 -2.31 3.40
CA ASP A 44 9.76 -1.35 3.03
C ASP A 44 8.42 -1.77 3.64
N THR A 45 7.43 -0.89 3.61
CA THR A 45 6.05 -1.27 3.92
C THR A 45 5.50 -2.19 2.84
N PHE A 46 4.42 -2.91 3.16
CA PHE A 46 3.75 -3.80 2.19
C PHE A 46 3.34 -3.08 0.89
N ASP A 47 2.94 -1.81 1.01
CA ASP A 47 2.56 -0.90 -0.07
C ASP A 47 3.68 0.04 -0.55
N TRP A 48 4.94 -0.30 -0.26
CA TRP A 48 6.14 0.34 -0.80
C TRP A 48 6.23 1.86 -0.55
N ARG A 49 5.84 2.32 0.65
CA ARG A 49 5.79 3.75 0.99
C ARG A 49 7.17 4.41 0.97
N LEU A 50 8.23 3.70 1.35
CA LEU A 50 9.58 4.24 1.29
C LEU A 50 10.03 4.41 -0.16
N TYR A 51 9.95 3.34 -0.96
CA TYR A 51 10.37 3.37 -2.35
C TYR A 51 9.59 4.41 -3.17
N ALA A 52 8.27 4.54 -2.95
CA ALA A 52 7.43 5.56 -3.57
C ALA A 52 7.83 7.00 -3.23
N LYS A 53 8.59 7.20 -2.16
CA LYS A 53 9.16 8.49 -1.71
C LYS A 53 10.65 8.60 -2.01
N ASN A 54 11.17 7.80 -2.94
CA ASN A 54 12.59 7.73 -3.28
C ASN A 54 13.49 7.38 -2.08
N ARG A 55 13.02 6.49 -1.20
CA ARG A 55 13.79 6.00 -0.05
C ARG A 55 14.09 4.51 -0.20
N VAL A 56 15.29 4.11 0.20
CA VAL A 56 15.66 2.69 0.37
C VAL A 56 16.15 2.49 1.79
N CYS A 57 15.54 1.53 2.49
CA CYS A 57 15.97 1.09 3.81
C CYS A 57 16.62 -0.29 3.70
N TYR A 58 17.84 -0.45 4.20
CA TYR A 58 18.54 -1.73 4.17
C TYR A 58 19.44 -1.94 5.38
N LEU A 59 19.58 -3.19 5.78
CA LEU A 59 20.45 -3.66 6.84
C LEU A 59 21.66 -4.34 6.20
N GLU A 60 22.86 -3.91 6.57
CA GLU A 60 24.12 -4.55 6.20
C GLU A 60 25.02 -4.57 7.43
N ASN A 61 25.58 -5.75 7.79
CA ASN A 61 26.49 -5.90 8.93
C ASN A 61 25.96 -5.31 10.27
N ASN A 62 24.67 -5.55 10.56
CA ASN A 62 23.96 -5.00 11.73
C ASN A 62 23.83 -3.46 11.77
N THR A 63 24.12 -2.79 10.66
CA THR A 63 23.92 -1.35 10.51
C THR A 63 22.76 -1.10 9.57
N LEU A 64 21.73 -0.43 10.06
CA LEU A 64 20.55 -0.04 9.28
C LEU A 64 20.81 1.32 8.62
N HIS A 65 20.52 1.39 7.34
CA HIS A 65 20.69 2.57 6.51
C HIS A 65 19.36 2.99 5.90
N LEU A 66 19.10 4.30 5.86
CA LEU A 66 17.99 4.89 5.10
C LEU A 66 18.56 5.95 4.15
N ILE A 67 18.40 5.71 2.85
CA ILE A 67 18.99 6.54 1.79
C ILE A 67 17.88 7.16 0.93
N ASP A 68 18.01 8.46 0.67
CA ASP A 68 17.34 9.18 -0.40
C ASP A 68 18.14 8.97 -1.69
N PHE A 69 17.57 8.25 -2.66
CA PHE A 69 18.25 8.00 -3.92
C PHE A 69 17.94 9.03 -5.02
N ALA A 70 17.13 10.06 -4.73
CA ALA A 70 16.98 11.21 -5.61
C ALA A 70 18.14 12.20 -5.40
N ASP A 71 18.46 12.50 -4.13
CA ASP A 71 19.47 13.51 -3.76
C ASP A 71 20.76 12.90 -3.17
N LEU A 72 20.87 11.56 -3.14
CA LEU A 72 21.96 10.79 -2.52
C LEU A 72 22.21 11.14 -1.03
N GLN A 73 21.20 11.69 -0.36
CA GLN A 73 21.28 11.99 1.07
C GLN A 73 21.07 10.71 1.89
N GLN A 74 21.84 10.55 2.95
CA GLN A 74 21.76 9.41 3.85
C GLN A 74 21.51 9.87 5.28
N THR A 75 20.58 9.23 5.98
CA THR A 75 20.46 9.42 7.44
C THR A 75 21.67 8.84 8.14
N LEU A 76 22.02 9.35 9.34
CA LEU A 76 23.01 8.68 10.19
C LEU A 76 22.65 7.19 10.34
N PRO A 77 23.55 6.26 9.98
CA PRO A 77 23.28 4.83 10.10
C PRO A 77 23.03 4.43 11.55
N LEU A 78 22.11 3.51 11.76
CA LEU A 78 21.73 3.03 13.10
C LEU A 78 22.31 1.63 13.33
N GLN A 79 23.18 1.50 14.33
CA GLN A 79 23.68 0.19 14.75
C GLN A 79 22.59 -0.56 15.53
N LEU A 80 22.25 -1.77 15.11
CA LEU A 80 21.23 -2.60 15.73
C LEU A 80 21.83 -3.78 16.48
N LYS A 81 21.15 -4.17 17.57
CA LYS A 81 21.38 -5.44 18.27
C LYS A 81 20.28 -6.41 17.84
N GLY A 82 20.37 -6.93 16.62
CA GLY A 82 19.40 -7.88 16.06
C GLY A 82 18.57 -7.30 14.91
N LYS A 83 17.34 -7.81 14.74
CA LYS A 83 16.44 -7.40 13.66
C LYS A 83 15.94 -5.96 13.87
N PRO A 84 15.68 -5.19 12.80
CA PRO A 84 15.04 -3.89 12.90
C PRO A 84 13.67 -3.98 13.57
N PRO A 85 13.28 -2.97 14.37
CA PRO A 85 11.90 -2.86 14.84
C PRO A 85 10.92 -2.77 13.66
N ARG A 86 9.70 -3.25 13.85
CA ARG A 86 8.67 -3.24 12.80
C ARG A 86 8.02 -1.88 12.69
N PHE A 87 7.79 -1.21 13.80
CA PHE A 87 7.10 0.06 13.83
C PHE A 87 8.07 1.19 14.16
N TRP A 88 7.92 2.34 13.52
CA TRP A 88 8.82 3.48 13.74
C TRP A 88 8.80 3.95 15.21
N GLN A 89 7.69 3.76 15.92
CA GLN A 89 7.54 4.11 17.34
C GLN A 89 8.54 3.36 18.23
N GLU A 90 8.91 2.14 17.84
CA GLU A 90 9.82 1.24 18.56
C GLU A 90 11.30 1.60 18.36
N PHE A 91 11.62 2.49 17.41
CA PHE A 91 12.98 2.95 17.19
C PHE A 91 13.42 3.88 18.34
N PRO A 92 14.73 3.90 18.66
CA PRO A 92 15.28 4.89 19.59
C PRO A 92 15.09 6.31 19.05
N GLU A 93 15.09 7.31 19.94
CA GLU A 93 14.98 8.72 19.56
C GLU A 93 16.17 9.16 18.69
N CYS A 94 15.97 9.21 17.37
CA CYS A 94 17.01 9.51 16.38
C CYS A 94 16.40 10.09 15.09
N ASP A 95 17.24 10.59 14.17
CA ASP A 95 16.81 11.13 12.87
C ASP A 95 16.03 10.08 12.04
N MET A 96 16.45 8.81 12.11
CA MET A 96 15.79 7.71 11.40
C MET A 96 14.35 7.51 11.88
N LYS A 97 14.10 7.56 13.20
CA LYS A 97 12.74 7.48 13.76
C LYS A 97 11.83 8.57 13.19
N LYS A 98 12.29 9.83 13.22
CA LYS A 98 11.53 10.99 12.72
C LYS A 98 11.20 10.87 11.23
N LYS A 99 12.18 10.42 10.43
CA LYS A 99 12.00 10.21 8.99
C LYS A 99 11.03 9.07 8.71
N LEU A 100 11.18 7.92 9.37
CA LEU A 100 10.26 6.79 9.20
C LEU A 100 8.83 7.19 9.59
N ALA A 101 8.63 7.91 10.70
CA ALA A 101 7.32 8.42 11.10
C ALA A 101 6.62 9.19 9.98
N GLY A 102 7.36 10.05 9.25
CA GLY A 102 6.82 10.83 8.14
C GLY A 102 6.58 10.05 6.83
N TYR A 103 7.10 8.83 6.71
CA TYR A 103 6.97 8.04 5.48
C TYR A 103 6.04 6.83 5.60
N ILE A 104 6.13 6.06 6.70
CA ILE A 104 5.44 4.76 6.81
C ILE A 104 4.13 4.84 7.60
N ASP A 105 3.94 5.86 8.45
CA ASP A 105 2.74 6.07 9.26
C ASP A 105 2.43 4.84 10.15
N VAL A 106 1.28 4.17 9.97
CA VAL A 106 0.87 2.98 10.77
C VAL A 106 1.36 1.65 10.20
N ARG A 107 2.02 1.65 9.04
CA ARG A 107 2.47 0.41 8.38
C ARG A 107 3.72 -0.15 9.04
N ALA A 108 3.78 -1.48 9.12
CA ALA A 108 4.99 -2.17 9.55
C ALA A 108 6.08 -2.09 8.46
N LEU A 109 7.33 -1.98 8.92
CA LEU A 109 8.53 -2.15 8.11
C LEU A 109 8.80 -3.65 7.94
N LEU A 110 8.67 -4.14 6.70
CA LEU A 110 8.77 -5.55 6.36
C LEU A 110 10.03 -5.83 5.54
N GLU A 111 10.61 -7.01 5.73
CA GLU A 111 11.71 -7.49 4.89
C GLU A 111 11.16 -7.83 3.51
N GLN A 112 11.57 -7.08 2.48
CA GLN A 112 11.11 -7.25 1.10
C GLN A 112 12.03 -8.18 0.31
N SER A 113 13.31 -8.23 0.68
CA SER A 113 14.33 -9.07 0.08
C SER A 113 15.48 -9.26 1.05
N ALA A 114 15.98 -10.48 1.19
CA ALA A 114 17.18 -10.79 1.95
C ALA A 114 18.07 -11.73 1.12
N PHE A 115 19.38 -11.56 1.25
CA PHE A 115 20.34 -12.41 0.56
C PHE A 115 21.70 -12.41 1.26
N VAL A 116 22.46 -13.46 0.97
CA VAL A 116 23.87 -13.57 1.33
C VAL A 116 24.71 -13.36 0.08
N LYS A 117 25.71 -12.50 0.19
CA LYS A 117 26.64 -12.17 -0.88
C LYS A 117 28.04 -12.63 -0.50
N THR A 118 28.62 -13.47 -1.34
CA THR A 118 30.04 -13.86 -1.26
C THR A 118 30.80 -13.10 -2.34
N SER A 119 31.72 -12.23 -1.91
CA SER A 119 32.48 -11.37 -2.82
C SER A 119 33.95 -11.74 -2.84
N GLU A 120 34.52 -11.87 -4.03
CA GLU A 120 35.94 -12.10 -4.27
C GLU A 120 36.52 -10.90 -5.03
N ARG A 121 37.48 -10.20 -4.42
CA ARG A 121 38.13 -9.06 -5.07
C ARG A 121 39.45 -9.48 -5.67
N LEU A 122 39.67 -9.09 -6.91
CA LEU A 122 40.89 -9.28 -7.67
C LEU A 122 41.53 -7.91 -7.93
N ASN A 123 42.82 -7.78 -7.63
CA ASN A 123 43.61 -6.68 -8.12
C ASN A 123 44.19 -7.07 -9.49
N ILE A 124 43.98 -6.23 -10.48
CA ILE A 124 44.62 -6.39 -11.80
C ILE A 124 45.92 -5.59 -11.77
N VAL A 125 47.02 -6.25 -12.11
CA VAL A 125 48.38 -5.71 -11.92
C VAL A 125 49.10 -5.64 -13.26
N ASN A 126 49.88 -4.58 -13.47
CA ASN A 126 50.74 -4.44 -14.65
C ASN A 126 52.14 -5.07 -14.43
N ARG A 127 52.99 -5.01 -15.46
CA ARG A 127 54.36 -5.53 -15.40
C ARG A 127 55.23 -4.88 -14.32
N ASP A 128 54.93 -3.65 -13.92
CA ASP A 128 55.64 -2.90 -12.87
C ASP A 128 55.10 -3.18 -11.46
N LYS A 129 54.26 -4.23 -11.29
CA LYS A 129 53.60 -4.58 -10.03
C LYS A 129 52.67 -3.49 -9.47
N LYS A 130 52.15 -2.60 -10.33
CA LYS A 130 51.18 -1.57 -9.94
C LYS A 130 49.75 -2.02 -10.23
N ILE A 131 48.84 -1.76 -9.29
CA ILE A 131 47.40 -2.05 -9.44
C ILE A 131 46.80 -1.07 -10.46
N ILE A 132 46.28 -1.60 -11.56
CA ILE A 132 45.71 -0.83 -12.66
C ILE A 132 44.17 -0.82 -12.66
N ALA A 133 43.55 -1.82 -12.04
CA ALA A 133 42.10 -1.90 -11.85
C ALA A 133 41.77 -2.84 -10.69
N LYS A 134 40.56 -2.72 -10.16
CA LYS A 134 40.02 -3.66 -9.16
C LYS A 134 38.75 -4.30 -9.72
N VAL A 135 38.71 -5.62 -9.74
CA VAL A 135 37.53 -6.39 -10.18
C VAL A 135 36.96 -7.11 -8.97
N THR A 136 35.68 -6.98 -8.70
CA THR A 136 35.01 -7.71 -7.62
C THR A 136 33.95 -8.61 -8.23
N PHE A 137 34.11 -9.92 -8.08
CA PHE A 137 33.07 -10.90 -8.35
C PHE A 137 32.19 -11.05 -7.12
N SER A 138 30.90 -11.26 -7.33
CA SER A 138 29.93 -11.35 -6.25
C SER A 138 28.84 -12.35 -6.60
N GLU A 139 28.88 -13.48 -5.92
CA GLU A 139 27.84 -14.49 -5.93
C GLU A 139 26.81 -14.13 -4.88
N THR A 140 25.56 -13.94 -5.28
CA THR A 140 24.45 -13.57 -4.40
C THR A 140 23.44 -14.70 -4.36
N THR A 141 23.15 -15.21 -3.17
CA THR A 141 22.18 -16.27 -2.93
C THR A 141 21.01 -15.69 -2.13
N LEU A 142 19.81 -15.75 -2.70
CA LEU A 142 18.57 -15.27 -2.08
C LEU A 142 17.83 -16.39 -1.36
N ASP A 143 17.75 -17.54 -2.01
CA ASP A 143 17.14 -18.77 -1.52
C ASP A 143 17.88 -19.97 -2.14
N LYS A 144 17.59 -21.19 -1.70
CA LYS A 144 18.29 -22.42 -2.13
C LYS A 144 18.38 -22.57 -3.65
N ASP A 145 17.36 -22.14 -4.38
CA ASP A 145 17.25 -22.29 -5.84
C ASP A 145 17.42 -20.97 -6.62
N LYS A 146 17.70 -19.86 -5.92
CA LYS A 146 17.77 -18.52 -6.53
C LYS A 146 19.09 -17.85 -6.19
N SER A 147 19.97 -17.80 -7.18
CA SER A 147 21.23 -17.07 -7.11
C SER A 147 21.51 -16.30 -8.39
N TYR A 148 22.36 -15.28 -8.29
CA TYR A 148 22.91 -14.58 -9.45
C TYR A 148 24.35 -14.15 -9.16
N THR A 149 25.11 -13.98 -10.24
CA THR A 149 26.49 -13.53 -10.14
C THR A 149 26.64 -12.16 -10.78
N SER A 150 27.41 -11.29 -10.14
CA SER A 150 27.74 -9.97 -10.67
C SER A 150 29.23 -9.70 -10.63
N VAL A 151 29.70 -8.86 -11.55
CA VAL A 151 31.08 -8.38 -11.61
C VAL A 151 31.10 -6.86 -11.57
N GLN A 152 31.93 -6.30 -10.71
CA GLN A 152 32.16 -4.87 -10.59
C GLN A 152 33.60 -4.54 -10.96
N LEU A 153 33.78 -3.56 -11.84
CA LEU A 153 35.07 -3.01 -12.23
C LEU A 153 35.20 -1.59 -11.67
N LEU A 154 36.26 -1.34 -10.91
CA LEU A 154 36.59 -0.04 -10.33
C LEU A 154 37.90 0.49 -10.92
N GLU A 155 37.86 1.71 -11.43
CA GLU A 155 39.02 2.43 -11.93
C GLU A 155 40.03 2.73 -10.82
N VAL A 156 41.32 2.66 -11.16
CA VAL A 156 42.41 3.22 -10.36
C VAL A 156 42.87 4.52 -11.03
N ARG A 157 43.04 5.58 -10.23
CA ARG A 157 43.44 6.91 -10.72
C ARG A 157 44.72 6.82 -11.56
N GLY A 158 44.70 7.42 -12.75
CA GLY A 158 45.83 7.40 -13.68
C GLY A 158 45.88 6.19 -14.61
N TYR A 159 44.95 5.23 -14.49
CA TYR A 159 44.91 4.00 -15.29
C TYR A 159 43.63 3.85 -16.12
N ASN A 160 42.96 4.95 -16.48
CA ASN A 160 41.70 4.96 -17.24
C ASN A 160 41.71 4.09 -18.51
N LYS A 161 42.83 4.12 -19.26
CA LYS A 161 43.02 3.29 -20.46
C LYS A 161 42.82 1.80 -20.17
N TRP A 162 43.26 1.32 -19.01
CA TRP A 162 43.11 -0.07 -18.59
C TRP A 162 41.69 -0.38 -18.15
N PHE A 163 41.02 0.56 -17.47
CA PHE A 163 39.61 0.46 -17.15
C PHE A 163 38.76 0.27 -18.42
N LEU A 164 38.98 1.10 -19.46
CA LEU A 164 38.26 0.97 -20.73
C LEU A 164 38.54 -0.37 -21.44
N LYS A 165 39.77 -0.88 -21.36
CA LYS A 165 40.13 -2.17 -21.96
C LYS A 165 39.45 -3.34 -21.23
N LEU A 166 39.54 -3.36 -19.90
CA LEU A 166 38.88 -4.36 -19.06
C LEU A 166 37.36 -4.32 -19.18
N SER A 167 36.77 -3.12 -19.33
CA SER A 167 35.34 -2.96 -19.58
C SER A 167 34.91 -3.71 -20.85
N ARG A 168 35.67 -3.60 -21.94
CA ARG A 168 35.40 -4.34 -23.19
C ARG A 168 35.61 -5.84 -23.04
N ASP A 169 36.66 -6.24 -22.32
CA ASP A 169 36.91 -7.66 -22.03
C ASP A 169 35.75 -8.29 -21.23
N LEU A 170 35.03 -7.50 -20.42
CA LEU A 170 33.87 -7.93 -19.63
C LEU A 170 32.53 -7.86 -20.38
N GLU A 171 32.46 -7.25 -21.57
CA GLU A 171 31.19 -7.03 -22.28
C GLU A 171 30.48 -8.32 -22.68
N SER A 172 31.24 -9.34 -23.09
CA SER A 172 30.67 -10.63 -23.54
C SER A 172 30.09 -11.48 -22.41
N PHE A 173 30.44 -11.20 -21.16
CA PHE A 173 30.10 -12.07 -20.03
C PHE A 173 28.80 -11.70 -19.31
N GLY A 174 28.26 -10.51 -19.53
CA GLY A 174 27.09 -10.07 -18.78
C GLY A 174 26.49 -8.74 -19.19
N LYS A 175 25.26 -8.50 -18.75
CA LYS A 175 24.49 -7.28 -19.06
C LYS A 175 24.90 -6.14 -18.11
N PRO A 176 25.12 -4.92 -18.62
CA PRO A 176 25.49 -3.78 -17.79
C PRO A 176 24.34 -3.37 -16.87
N GLN A 177 24.68 -2.95 -15.65
CA GLN A 177 23.73 -2.41 -14.69
C GLN A 177 24.37 -1.28 -13.86
N PRO A 178 23.58 -0.34 -13.31
CA PRO A 178 24.09 0.66 -12.37
C PRO A 178 24.68 0.02 -11.11
N ASP A 179 25.84 0.51 -10.65
CA ASP A 179 26.41 0.15 -9.34
C ASP A 179 25.78 1.00 -8.23
N THR A 180 24.52 0.73 -7.90
CA THR A 180 23.77 1.49 -6.89
C THR A 180 23.00 0.54 -5.98
N ILE A 181 22.76 0.98 -4.74
CA ILE A 181 21.95 0.21 -3.78
C ILE A 181 20.53 -0.05 -4.28
N VAL A 182 19.95 0.89 -5.03
CA VAL A 182 18.63 0.76 -5.65
C VAL A 182 18.64 -0.33 -6.72
N GLN A 183 19.71 -0.41 -7.52
CA GLN A 183 19.85 -1.47 -8.51
C GLN A 183 20.05 -2.83 -7.84
N THR A 184 20.77 -2.91 -6.73
CA THR A 184 20.90 -4.13 -5.92
C THR A 184 19.52 -4.62 -5.46
N LEU A 185 18.69 -3.73 -4.90
CA LEU A 185 17.30 -4.04 -4.53
C LEU A 185 16.48 -4.57 -5.72
N LYS A 186 16.53 -3.88 -6.86
CA LYS A 186 15.76 -4.30 -8.06
C LYS A 186 16.20 -5.67 -8.56
N THR A 187 17.50 -5.92 -8.56
CA THR A 187 18.08 -7.19 -9.02
C THR A 187 17.69 -8.33 -8.09
N SER A 188 17.76 -8.11 -6.77
CA SER A 188 17.40 -9.14 -5.79
C SER A 188 15.90 -9.44 -5.82
N LEU A 189 15.04 -8.44 -5.97
CA LEU A 189 13.59 -8.67 -6.14
C LEU A 189 13.28 -9.42 -7.44
N SER A 190 13.93 -9.04 -8.54
CA SER A 190 13.70 -9.65 -9.86
C SER A 190 14.06 -11.13 -9.88
N ALA A 191 15.14 -11.53 -9.19
CA ALA A 191 15.51 -12.93 -9.00
C ALA A 191 14.41 -13.74 -8.28
N SER A 192 13.60 -13.06 -7.46
CA SER A 192 12.45 -13.66 -6.78
C SER A 192 11.12 -13.50 -7.53
N GLY A 193 11.11 -12.95 -8.75
CA GLY A 193 9.90 -12.68 -9.53
C GLY A 193 9.08 -11.50 -9.01
N ARG A 194 9.70 -10.63 -8.20
CA ARG A 194 9.09 -9.43 -7.62
C ARG A 194 9.70 -8.16 -8.20
N ALA A 195 9.02 -7.05 -7.99
CA ALA A 195 9.53 -5.72 -8.33
C ALA A 195 9.11 -4.71 -7.26
N PRO A 196 9.85 -3.60 -7.07
CA PRO A 196 9.36 -2.50 -6.27
C PRO A 196 8.01 -2.01 -6.80
N LEU A 197 7.10 -1.60 -5.91
CA LEU A 197 5.74 -1.18 -6.23
C LEU A 197 4.85 -2.29 -6.83
N ASP A 198 5.19 -3.57 -6.61
CA ASP A 198 4.37 -4.72 -7.02
C ASP A 198 3.02 -4.85 -6.27
N TYR A 199 2.83 -4.07 -5.21
CA TYR A 199 1.55 -3.89 -4.51
C TYR A 199 1.27 -2.40 -4.27
N SER A 200 -0.01 -2.02 -4.40
CA SER A 200 -0.50 -0.69 -4.02
C SER A 200 -1.91 -0.81 -3.44
N SER A 201 -2.19 -0.02 -2.41
CA SER A 201 -3.57 0.20 -1.92
C SER A 201 -4.41 1.03 -2.90
N GLY A 202 -3.76 1.71 -3.85
CA GLY A 202 -4.39 2.45 -4.93
C GLY A 202 -4.98 1.52 -5.98
N VAL A 203 -6.13 1.89 -6.53
CA VAL A 203 -6.82 1.05 -7.51
C VAL A 203 -6.76 1.72 -8.89
N SER A 204 -6.10 1.05 -9.84
CA SER A 204 -6.04 1.44 -11.25
C SER A 204 -6.38 0.23 -12.09
N PHE A 205 -7.40 0.35 -12.95
CA PHE A 205 -7.82 -0.74 -13.83
C PHE A 205 -7.47 -0.37 -15.26
N ALA A 206 -6.69 -1.19 -15.95
CA ALA A 206 -6.46 -1.02 -17.39
C ALA A 206 -7.66 -1.61 -18.13
N LEU A 207 -8.50 -0.74 -18.71
CA LEU A 207 -9.69 -1.13 -19.46
C LEU A 207 -9.55 -0.66 -20.90
N ASP A 208 -9.99 -1.51 -21.84
CA ASP A 208 -10.11 -1.17 -23.25
C ASP A 208 -11.53 -0.62 -23.51
N PRO A 209 -11.68 0.56 -24.15
CA PRO A 209 -12.99 1.15 -24.47
C PRO A 209 -13.95 0.23 -25.25
N GLU A 210 -13.42 -0.64 -26.11
CA GLU A 210 -14.21 -1.52 -26.96
C GLU A 210 -14.52 -2.87 -26.29
N MET A 211 -13.89 -3.17 -25.15
CA MET A 211 -14.17 -4.41 -24.45
C MET A 211 -15.62 -4.45 -23.93
N THR A 212 -16.16 -5.66 -23.85
CA THR A 212 -17.50 -5.86 -23.33
C THR A 212 -17.59 -5.47 -21.85
N SER A 213 -18.76 -5.02 -21.41
CA SER A 213 -19.02 -4.67 -20.02
C SER A 213 -18.76 -5.85 -19.07
N LEU A 214 -18.98 -7.09 -19.54
CA LEU A 214 -18.65 -8.29 -18.77
C LEU A 214 -17.14 -8.46 -18.58
N ALA A 215 -16.36 -8.31 -19.64
CA ALA A 215 -14.90 -8.42 -19.57
C ALA A 215 -14.31 -7.34 -18.66
N ALA A 216 -14.80 -6.10 -18.75
CA ALA A 216 -14.39 -5.01 -17.87
C ALA A 216 -14.75 -5.28 -16.41
N ALA A 217 -15.96 -5.76 -16.13
CA ALA A 217 -16.37 -6.12 -14.77
C ALA A 217 -15.48 -7.23 -14.19
N LYS A 218 -15.17 -8.27 -14.97
CA LYS A 218 -14.27 -9.35 -14.55
C LYS A 218 -12.86 -8.83 -14.25
N ASN A 219 -12.29 -7.99 -15.11
CA ASN A 219 -10.99 -7.36 -14.86
C ASN A 219 -10.98 -6.56 -13.56
N ILE A 220 -12.02 -5.73 -13.32
CA ILE A 220 -12.18 -4.96 -12.08
C ILE A 220 -12.20 -5.90 -10.86
N TYR A 221 -13.01 -6.96 -10.91
CA TYR A 221 -13.16 -7.86 -9.77
C TYR A 221 -11.94 -8.75 -9.54
N GLN A 222 -11.20 -9.14 -10.58
CA GLN A 222 -9.94 -9.88 -10.46
C GLN A 222 -8.89 -9.04 -9.73
N ASN A 223 -8.76 -7.76 -10.07
CA ASN A 223 -7.87 -6.84 -9.37
C ASN A 223 -8.27 -6.69 -7.89
N LEU A 224 -9.56 -6.52 -7.60
CA LEU A 224 -10.05 -6.43 -6.22
C LEU A 224 -9.84 -7.73 -5.43
N LEU A 225 -10.02 -8.89 -6.08
CA LEU A 225 -9.75 -10.20 -5.49
C LEU A 225 -8.26 -10.38 -5.21
N SER A 226 -7.38 -9.95 -6.12
CA SER A 226 -5.93 -9.97 -5.91
C SER A 226 -5.54 -9.15 -4.67
N THR A 227 -6.13 -7.95 -4.49
CA THR A 227 -5.97 -7.18 -3.24
C THR A 227 -6.44 -7.96 -2.02
N MET A 228 -7.60 -8.62 -2.08
CA MET A 228 -8.08 -9.43 -0.96
C MET A 228 -7.08 -10.54 -0.60
N LEU A 229 -6.69 -11.35 -1.57
CA LEU A 229 -5.78 -12.49 -1.37
C LEU A 229 -4.42 -12.04 -0.84
N ALA A 230 -3.86 -10.95 -1.38
CA ALA A 230 -2.57 -10.42 -0.96
C ALA A 230 -2.56 -9.96 0.51
N ASN A 231 -3.71 -9.52 1.06
CA ASN A 231 -3.77 -9.01 2.43
C ASN A 231 -4.10 -10.08 3.48
N ILE A 232 -4.66 -11.24 3.11
CA ILE A 232 -5.07 -12.28 4.07
C ILE A 232 -3.93 -12.71 5.01
N PRO A 233 -2.70 -12.98 4.54
CA PRO A 233 -1.60 -13.36 5.43
C PRO A 233 -1.31 -12.30 6.48
N GLY A 234 -1.23 -11.02 6.09
CA GLY A 234 -0.97 -9.93 7.02
C GLY A 234 -2.10 -9.68 8.03
N ILE A 235 -3.36 -9.97 7.64
CA ILE A 235 -4.50 -9.97 8.57
C ILE A 235 -4.36 -11.12 9.57
N ILE A 236 -4.06 -12.33 9.10
CA ILE A 236 -3.95 -13.51 9.97
C ILE A 236 -2.80 -13.38 10.96
N ASP A 237 -1.66 -12.88 10.50
CA ASP A 237 -0.43 -12.71 11.29
C ASP A 237 -0.44 -11.41 12.11
N ASP A 238 -1.52 -10.65 12.02
CA ASP A 238 -1.75 -9.41 12.77
C ASP A 238 -0.59 -8.39 12.60
N ILE A 239 -0.14 -8.21 11.35
CA ILE A 239 1.06 -7.42 11.05
C ILE A 239 0.82 -5.94 11.31
N ASP A 240 -0.21 -5.37 10.67
CA ASP A 240 -0.68 -3.99 10.90
C ASP A 240 -2.15 -3.84 10.48
N SER A 241 -2.79 -2.76 10.93
CA SER A 241 -4.23 -2.53 10.71
C SER A 241 -4.62 -2.23 9.25
N GLU A 242 -3.64 -1.87 8.42
CA GLU A 242 -3.90 -1.47 7.03
C GLU A 242 -4.10 -2.70 6.13
N PHE A 243 -3.57 -3.87 6.48
CA PHE A 243 -3.93 -5.13 5.80
C PHE A 243 -5.44 -5.39 5.86
N LEU A 244 -6.03 -5.24 7.06
CA LEU A 244 -7.48 -5.38 7.24
C LEU A 244 -8.24 -4.24 6.57
N HIS A 245 -7.68 -3.03 6.57
CA HIS A 245 -8.25 -1.88 5.86
C HIS A 245 -8.41 -2.17 4.36
N ASP A 246 -7.32 -2.53 3.69
CA ASP A 246 -7.28 -2.76 2.24
C ASP A 246 -8.20 -3.90 1.82
N PHE A 247 -8.18 -5.00 2.57
CA PHE A 247 -9.09 -6.13 2.37
C PHE A 247 -10.57 -5.70 2.43
N ARG A 248 -10.94 -4.92 3.45
CA ARG A 248 -12.31 -4.40 3.59
C ARG A 248 -12.66 -3.37 2.52
N VAL A 249 -11.71 -2.56 2.08
CA VAL A 249 -11.89 -1.62 0.96
C VAL A 249 -12.22 -2.41 -0.31
N ALA A 250 -11.47 -3.48 -0.60
CA ALA A 250 -11.72 -4.35 -1.74
C ALA A 250 -13.12 -4.99 -1.66
N ILE A 251 -13.51 -5.56 -0.51
CA ILE A 251 -14.85 -6.17 -0.33
C ILE A 251 -15.95 -5.15 -0.61
N ARG A 252 -15.84 -3.95 -0.02
CA ARG A 252 -16.83 -2.90 -0.20
C ARG A 252 -16.93 -2.43 -1.65
N ARG A 253 -15.79 -2.35 -2.35
CA ARG A 253 -15.73 -2.03 -3.79
C ARG A 253 -16.39 -3.13 -4.61
N THR A 254 -16.09 -4.40 -4.36
CA THR A 254 -16.73 -5.54 -5.04
C THR A 254 -18.25 -5.51 -4.87
N ARG A 255 -18.75 -5.35 -3.64
CA ARG A 255 -20.20 -5.26 -3.38
C ARG A 255 -20.86 -4.07 -4.06
N SER A 256 -20.19 -2.91 -4.06
CA SER A 256 -20.69 -1.73 -4.77
C SER A 256 -20.72 -1.97 -6.28
N GLY A 257 -19.67 -2.60 -6.84
CA GLY A 257 -19.60 -3.01 -8.23
C GLY A 257 -20.74 -3.94 -8.62
N LEU A 258 -20.96 -5.02 -7.86
CA LEU A 258 -22.04 -5.99 -8.09
C LEU A 258 -23.42 -5.30 -8.11
N THR A 259 -23.65 -4.35 -7.20
CA THR A 259 -24.90 -3.58 -7.16
C THR A 259 -25.04 -2.64 -8.37
N MET A 260 -23.94 -2.02 -8.81
CA MET A 260 -23.92 -1.04 -9.90
C MET A 260 -24.02 -1.68 -11.28
N MET A 261 -23.37 -2.82 -11.44
CA MET A 261 -23.29 -3.62 -12.66
C MET A 261 -24.22 -4.83 -12.58
N LYS A 262 -25.30 -4.76 -11.79
CA LYS A 262 -26.25 -5.87 -11.55
C LYS A 262 -26.94 -6.46 -12.79
N ARG A 263 -26.81 -5.80 -13.95
CA ARG A 263 -27.34 -6.26 -15.24
C ARG A 263 -26.26 -6.82 -16.15
N VAL A 264 -24.99 -6.76 -15.75
CA VAL A 264 -23.82 -7.22 -16.52
C VAL A 264 -23.58 -8.70 -16.25
N LEU A 265 -23.57 -9.10 -14.98
CA LEU A 265 -23.51 -10.51 -14.57
C LEU A 265 -24.91 -11.10 -14.43
N PRO A 266 -25.05 -12.43 -14.52
CA PRO A 266 -26.31 -13.11 -14.20
C PRO A 266 -26.82 -12.71 -12.79
N PRO A 267 -28.14 -12.52 -12.60
CA PRO A 267 -28.72 -12.11 -11.32
C PRO A 267 -28.39 -13.07 -10.16
N GLU A 268 -28.41 -14.38 -10.42
CA GLU A 268 -28.20 -15.44 -9.43
C GLU A 268 -26.76 -15.40 -8.91
N ILE A 269 -25.80 -15.27 -9.84
CA ILE A 269 -24.39 -15.09 -9.52
C ILE A 269 -24.17 -13.80 -8.73
N SER A 270 -24.75 -12.69 -9.19
CA SER A 270 -24.62 -11.40 -8.52
C SER A 270 -25.13 -11.46 -7.09
N GLN A 271 -26.29 -12.08 -6.86
CA GLN A 271 -26.92 -12.16 -5.54
C GLN A 271 -26.14 -13.07 -4.59
N ARG A 272 -25.72 -14.26 -5.05
CA ARG A 272 -24.87 -15.17 -4.28
C ARG A 272 -23.62 -14.47 -3.75
N PHE A 273 -22.81 -13.89 -4.64
CA PHE A 273 -21.57 -13.24 -4.23
C PHE A 273 -21.80 -11.95 -3.44
N LEU A 274 -22.94 -11.25 -3.64
CA LEU A 274 -23.31 -10.13 -2.77
C LEU A 274 -23.49 -10.58 -1.31
N ASP A 275 -24.08 -11.75 -1.08
CA ASP A 275 -24.28 -12.32 0.25
C ASP A 275 -22.98 -12.88 0.84
N ASP A 276 -22.14 -13.51 0.03
CA ASP A 276 -20.82 -14.00 0.47
C ASP A 276 -19.89 -12.85 0.87
N PHE A 277 -19.79 -11.80 0.04
CA PHE A 277 -19.04 -10.61 0.41
C PHE A 277 -19.70 -9.81 1.54
N LYS A 278 -21.01 -9.98 1.78
CA LYS A 278 -21.67 -9.45 2.98
C LYS A 278 -21.17 -10.15 4.22
N PHE A 279 -21.10 -11.48 4.21
CA PHE A 279 -20.52 -12.26 5.28
C PHE A 279 -19.07 -11.87 5.55
N LEU A 280 -18.20 -11.82 4.53
CA LEU A 280 -16.79 -11.41 4.70
C LEU A 280 -16.66 -9.98 5.28
N GLY A 281 -17.54 -9.06 4.88
CA GLY A 281 -17.58 -7.71 5.44
C GLY A 281 -18.04 -7.65 6.90
N GLN A 282 -18.91 -8.57 7.32
CA GLN A 282 -19.43 -8.65 8.69
C GLN A 282 -18.38 -9.23 9.66
N ILE A 283 -17.72 -10.32 9.30
CA ILE A 283 -16.71 -10.96 10.17
C ILE A 283 -15.51 -10.05 10.42
N THR A 284 -15.20 -9.15 9.48
CA THR A 284 -14.09 -8.19 9.60
C THR A 284 -14.47 -6.88 10.29
N GLY A 285 -15.76 -6.68 10.61
CA GLY A 285 -16.28 -5.46 11.22
C GLY A 285 -15.68 -5.18 12.60
N PRO A 286 -15.85 -6.09 13.58
CA PRO A 286 -15.44 -5.86 14.96
C PRO A 286 -13.97 -5.45 15.12
N VAL A 287 -13.05 -6.16 14.46
CA VAL A 287 -11.61 -5.81 14.54
C VAL A 287 -11.35 -4.46 13.91
N ARG A 288 -11.92 -4.17 12.74
CA ARG A 288 -11.66 -2.89 12.07
C ARG A 288 -12.21 -1.72 12.87
N ASP A 289 -13.38 -1.86 13.47
CA ASP A 289 -13.97 -0.79 14.26
C ASP A 289 -13.06 -0.49 15.46
N LEU A 290 -12.54 -1.53 16.14
CA LEU A 290 -11.58 -1.38 17.23
C LEU A 290 -10.24 -0.79 16.78
N ASP A 291 -9.69 -1.23 15.64
CA ASP A 291 -8.46 -0.64 15.07
C ASP A 291 -8.60 0.86 14.84
N VAL A 292 -9.76 1.30 14.30
CA VAL A 292 -10.03 2.72 14.06
C VAL A 292 -10.02 3.52 15.36
N TYR A 293 -10.60 2.98 16.44
CA TYR A 293 -10.61 3.66 17.73
C TYR A 293 -9.22 3.70 18.38
N LEU A 294 -8.49 2.59 18.34
CA LEU A 294 -7.14 2.51 18.93
C LEU A 294 -6.16 3.46 18.22
N LEU A 295 -6.22 3.54 16.88
CA LEU A 295 -5.41 4.49 16.11
C LEU A 295 -5.76 5.96 16.39
N ALA A 296 -6.97 6.23 16.87
CA ALA A 296 -7.41 7.57 17.22
C ALA A 296 -7.10 7.97 18.68
N GLU A 297 -6.41 7.12 19.46
CA GLU A 297 -6.16 7.37 20.90
C GLU A 297 -5.53 8.75 21.17
N ASP A 298 -4.45 9.09 20.47
CA ASP A 298 -3.78 10.39 20.66
C ASP A 298 -4.68 11.57 20.28
N ASN A 299 -5.51 11.39 19.25
CA ASN A 299 -6.48 12.37 18.78
C ASN A 299 -7.60 12.58 19.83
N TYR A 300 -8.03 11.53 20.53
CA TYR A 300 -8.94 11.64 21.67
C TYR A 300 -8.28 12.31 22.87
N ARG A 301 -7.04 11.94 23.21
CA ARG A 301 -6.29 12.57 24.32
C ARG A 301 -6.10 14.06 24.10
N GLY A 302 -5.80 14.48 22.87
CA GLY A 302 -5.63 15.88 22.50
C GLY A 302 -6.90 16.74 22.62
N ARG A 303 -8.10 16.12 22.66
CA ARG A 303 -9.38 16.81 22.86
C ARG A 303 -9.73 17.02 24.33
N LEU A 304 -8.96 16.48 25.26
CA LEU A 304 -9.25 16.58 26.69
C LEU A 304 -8.17 17.37 27.43
N PRO A 305 -8.55 18.19 28.42
CA PRO A 305 -7.61 18.69 29.41
C PRO A 305 -6.86 17.56 30.12
N ARG A 306 -5.60 17.78 30.51
CA ARG A 306 -4.73 16.74 31.12
C ARG A 306 -5.39 16.01 32.30
N TYR A 307 -6.15 16.70 33.15
CA TYR A 307 -6.81 16.10 34.31
C TYR A 307 -7.94 15.12 33.96
N LEU A 308 -8.46 15.14 32.73
CA LEU A 308 -9.44 14.17 32.21
C LEU A 308 -8.81 13.06 31.37
N GLN A 309 -7.50 13.07 31.10
CA GLN A 309 -6.87 12.08 30.23
C GLN A 309 -6.62 10.73 30.93
N GLU A 310 -6.58 10.70 32.27
CA GLU A 310 -6.32 9.48 33.03
C GLU A 310 -7.40 8.42 32.80
N GLY A 311 -8.68 8.83 32.74
CA GLY A 311 -9.79 7.90 32.52
C GLY A 311 -9.82 7.28 31.12
N LEU A 312 -9.16 7.89 30.13
CA LEU A 312 -9.00 7.33 28.79
C LEU A 312 -8.04 6.15 28.74
N HIS A 313 -7.01 6.13 29.60
CA HIS A 313 -6.07 5.00 29.64
C HIS A 313 -6.80 3.67 29.86
N PHE A 314 -7.69 3.66 30.84
CA PHE A 314 -8.54 2.52 31.17
C PHE A 314 -9.51 2.10 30.05
N PHE A 315 -9.98 3.08 29.28
CA PHE A 315 -10.87 2.83 28.16
C PHE A 315 -10.12 2.16 27.00
N PHE A 316 -8.97 2.70 26.60
CA PHE A 316 -8.16 2.12 25.53
C PHE A 316 -7.53 0.77 25.90
N GLU A 317 -7.19 0.56 27.17
CA GLU A 317 -6.75 -0.75 27.67
C GLU A 317 -7.81 -1.84 27.42
N GLU A 318 -9.08 -1.55 27.73
CA GLU A 318 -10.18 -2.48 27.50
C GLU A 318 -10.44 -2.70 26.01
N LEU A 319 -10.43 -1.63 25.19
CA LEU A 319 -10.54 -1.76 23.73
C LEU A 319 -9.43 -2.61 23.12
N ALA A 320 -8.18 -2.43 23.58
CA ALA A 320 -7.06 -3.25 23.12
C ALA A 320 -7.24 -4.73 23.52
N GLY A 321 -7.78 -4.99 24.72
CA GLY A 321 -8.16 -6.33 25.16
C GLY A 321 -9.24 -6.96 24.28
N GLN A 322 -10.29 -6.21 23.94
CA GLN A 322 -11.35 -6.65 23.03
C GLN A 322 -10.80 -6.94 21.63
N ARG A 323 -9.94 -6.05 21.13
CA ARG A 323 -9.35 -6.16 19.79
C ARG A 323 -8.53 -7.43 19.65
N ARG A 324 -7.71 -7.78 20.65
CA ARG A 324 -6.98 -9.06 20.69
C ARG A 324 -7.91 -10.27 20.60
N ARG A 325 -9.02 -10.27 21.33
CA ARG A 325 -10.01 -11.36 21.31
C ARG A 325 -10.70 -11.49 19.95
N GLU A 326 -11.14 -10.37 19.38
CA GLU A 326 -11.78 -10.34 18.07
C GLU A 326 -10.81 -10.71 16.94
N GLN A 327 -9.53 -10.33 17.06
CA GLN A 327 -8.50 -10.69 16.10
C GLN A 327 -8.24 -12.21 16.06
N ILE A 328 -8.18 -12.88 17.23
CA ILE A 328 -8.08 -14.35 17.30
C ILE A 328 -9.27 -15.02 16.61
N LYS A 329 -10.49 -14.51 16.85
CA LYS A 329 -11.71 -15.01 16.19
C LYS A 329 -11.65 -14.81 14.68
N LEU A 330 -11.29 -13.60 14.23
CA LEU A 330 -11.17 -13.26 12.81
C LEU A 330 -10.15 -14.17 12.10
N ALA A 331 -8.95 -14.32 12.66
CA ALA A 331 -7.92 -15.18 12.09
C ALA A 331 -8.39 -16.64 11.98
N LYS A 332 -9.08 -17.16 13.00
CA LYS A 332 -9.69 -18.50 12.95
C LYS A 332 -10.75 -18.61 11.86
N THR A 333 -11.63 -17.60 11.73
CA THR A 333 -12.69 -17.60 10.71
C THR A 333 -12.12 -17.48 9.29
N LEU A 334 -11.09 -16.66 9.06
CA LEU A 334 -10.44 -16.55 7.75
C LEU A 334 -9.75 -17.84 7.31
N LYS A 335 -9.20 -18.61 8.26
CA LYS A 335 -8.62 -19.95 8.00
C LYS A 335 -9.67 -21.04 7.77
N ALA A 336 -10.94 -20.78 8.05
CA ALA A 336 -11.99 -21.79 7.91
C ALA A 336 -12.31 -22.08 6.43
N PRO A 337 -12.71 -23.33 6.08
CA PRO A 337 -12.96 -23.72 4.69
C PRO A 337 -13.95 -22.82 3.94
N ARG A 338 -14.97 -22.31 4.64
CA ARG A 338 -15.98 -21.41 4.06
C ARG A 338 -15.37 -20.15 3.44
N CYS A 339 -14.44 -19.49 4.14
CA CYS A 339 -13.83 -18.26 3.63
C CYS A 339 -12.97 -18.52 2.39
N LYS A 340 -12.24 -19.64 2.41
CA LYS A 340 -11.46 -20.09 1.27
C LYS A 340 -12.36 -20.39 0.07
N SER A 341 -13.41 -21.18 0.25
CA SER A 341 -14.35 -21.55 -0.83
C SER A 341 -15.01 -20.32 -1.47
N ILE A 342 -15.43 -19.31 -0.70
CA ILE A 342 -15.97 -18.05 -1.26
C ILE A 342 -14.99 -17.39 -2.23
N LEU A 343 -13.71 -17.32 -1.86
CA LEU A 343 -12.69 -16.64 -2.67
C LEU A 343 -12.26 -17.49 -3.87
N ASP A 344 -12.11 -18.80 -3.68
CA ASP A 344 -11.73 -19.75 -4.74
C ASP A 344 -12.85 -19.85 -5.80
N GLU A 345 -14.11 -19.97 -5.39
CA GLU A 345 -15.27 -20.02 -6.31
C GLU A 345 -15.45 -18.69 -7.05
N TRP A 346 -15.16 -17.57 -6.39
CA TRP A 346 -15.16 -16.27 -7.06
C TRP A 346 -14.03 -16.17 -8.08
N GLN A 347 -12.83 -16.64 -7.73
CA GLN A 347 -11.68 -16.68 -8.64
C GLN A 347 -12.00 -17.53 -9.89
N GLU A 348 -12.55 -18.72 -9.68
CA GLU A 348 -12.93 -19.66 -10.72
C GLU A 348 -13.96 -19.03 -11.67
N TYR A 349 -15.03 -18.45 -11.12
CA TYR A 349 -16.04 -17.77 -11.92
C TYR A 349 -15.46 -16.60 -12.74
N LEU A 350 -14.54 -15.82 -12.16
CA LEU A 350 -13.89 -14.72 -12.86
C LEU A 350 -12.95 -15.21 -13.96
N ALA A 351 -12.35 -16.40 -13.84
CA ALA A 351 -11.45 -16.99 -14.82
C ALA A 351 -12.18 -17.64 -16.02
N GLN A 352 -13.46 -17.99 -15.88
CA GLN A 352 -14.23 -18.63 -16.96
C GLN A 352 -14.36 -17.72 -18.19
N SER A 353 -14.01 -18.21 -19.38
CA SER A 353 -14.18 -17.47 -20.64
C SER A 353 -15.63 -17.52 -21.15
N ASP A 354 -16.33 -18.63 -20.94
CA ASP A 354 -17.65 -18.91 -21.52
C ASP A 354 -18.83 -18.63 -20.57
N ALA A 355 -18.66 -17.72 -19.61
CA ALA A 355 -19.71 -17.40 -18.66
C ALA A 355 -20.95 -16.82 -19.38
N PRO A 356 -22.18 -17.21 -19.02
CA PRO A 356 -23.40 -16.70 -19.63
C PRO A 356 -23.43 -15.17 -19.67
N VAL A 357 -23.50 -14.61 -20.88
CA VAL A 357 -23.42 -13.15 -21.07
C VAL A 357 -24.82 -12.56 -21.13
N SER A 358 -25.12 -11.65 -20.22
CA SER A 358 -26.35 -10.87 -20.28
C SER A 358 -26.34 -9.89 -21.47
N ARG A 359 -27.50 -9.45 -21.94
CA ARG A 359 -27.62 -8.41 -22.99
C ARG A 359 -26.90 -7.10 -22.62
N SER A 360 -26.81 -6.75 -21.34
CA SER A 360 -26.03 -5.56 -20.93
C SER A 360 -24.54 -5.87 -20.82
N GLY A 361 -24.16 -7.12 -20.55
CA GLY A 361 -22.78 -7.58 -20.52
C GLY A 361 -22.09 -7.53 -21.88
N GLN A 362 -22.82 -7.75 -22.98
CA GLN A 362 -22.31 -7.68 -24.35
C GLN A 362 -22.02 -6.26 -24.85
N LYS A 363 -22.59 -5.23 -24.21
CA LYS A 363 -22.39 -3.83 -24.64
C LYS A 363 -20.96 -3.38 -24.37
N PRO A 364 -20.41 -2.46 -25.20
CA PRO A 364 -19.16 -1.78 -24.89
C PRO A 364 -19.18 -1.18 -23.48
N VAL A 365 -18.08 -1.31 -22.76
CA VAL A 365 -17.96 -0.85 -21.37
C VAL A 365 -18.25 0.64 -21.23
N THR A 366 -17.90 1.44 -22.23
CA THR A 366 -18.12 2.90 -22.30
C THR A 366 -19.59 3.28 -22.10
N VAL A 367 -20.51 2.56 -22.76
CA VAL A 367 -21.97 2.77 -22.64
C VAL A 367 -22.45 2.49 -21.21
N THR A 368 -21.92 1.42 -20.60
CA THR A 368 -22.26 1.05 -19.22
C THR A 368 -21.69 2.05 -18.22
N ALA A 369 -20.44 2.46 -18.38
CA ALA A 369 -19.76 3.45 -17.54
C ALA A 369 -20.50 4.78 -17.54
N GLN A 370 -20.80 5.32 -18.73
CA GLN A 370 -21.55 6.56 -18.91
C GLN A 370 -22.88 6.52 -18.17
N LYS A 371 -23.71 5.49 -18.43
CA LYS A 371 -25.02 5.34 -17.81
C LYS A 371 -24.94 5.27 -16.28
N ILE A 372 -23.97 4.54 -15.75
CA ILE A 372 -23.77 4.39 -14.30
C ILE A 372 -23.36 5.72 -13.67
N ILE A 373 -22.39 6.43 -14.26
CA ILE A 373 -21.84 7.67 -13.73
C ILE A 373 -22.90 8.78 -13.74
N VAL A 374 -23.56 9.00 -14.89
CA VAL A 374 -24.58 10.04 -15.05
C VAL A 374 -25.74 9.83 -14.07
N LYS A 375 -26.25 8.59 -13.96
CA LYS A 375 -27.34 8.27 -13.04
C LYS A 375 -26.99 8.56 -11.57
N LYS A 376 -25.74 8.30 -11.17
CA LYS A 376 -25.27 8.55 -9.80
C LYS A 376 -25.09 10.04 -9.53
N LEU A 377 -24.49 10.76 -10.48
CA LEU A 377 -24.35 12.22 -10.38
C LEU A 377 -25.72 12.88 -10.23
N GLN A 378 -26.68 12.55 -11.09
CA GLN A 378 -28.05 13.10 -11.02
C GLN A 378 -28.74 12.80 -9.69
N ARG A 379 -28.45 11.66 -9.07
CA ARG A 379 -28.99 11.33 -7.75
C ARG A 379 -28.36 12.19 -6.65
N ILE A 380 -27.04 12.34 -6.66
CA ILE A 380 -26.32 13.19 -5.69
C ILE A 380 -26.78 14.64 -5.81
N LEU A 381 -26.91 15.17 -7.04
CA LEU A 381 -27.39 16.53 -7.27
C LEU A 381 -28.81 16.71 -6.72
N ARG A 382 -29.75 15.82 -7.08
CA ARG A 382 -31.14 15.90 -6.60
C ARG A 382 -31.31 15.75 -5.10
N ASP A 383 -30.56 14.84 -4.47
CA ASP A 383 -30.69 14.58 -3.04
C ASP A 383 -29.94 15.65 -2.24
N GLY A 384 -28.79 16.12 -2.72
CA GLY A 384 -28.00 17.16 -2.05
C GLY A 384 -28.65 18.54 -2.09
N THR A 385 -29.34 18.92 -3.17
CA THR A 385 -30.09 20.19 -3.25
C THR A 385 -31.26 20.29 -2.27
N LYS A 386 -31.66 19.16 -1.67
CA LYS A 386 -32.74 19.10 -0.67
C LYS A 386 -32.23 19.18 0.76
N ILE A 387 -30.91 19.08 0.96
CA ILE A 387 -30.32 19.13 2.30
C ILE A 387 -30.23 20.59 2.73
N THR A 388 -30.76 20.86 3.91
CA THR A 388 -30.80 22.15 4.59
C THR A 388 -30.09 22.04 5.94
N PRO A 389 -29.77 23.15 6.61
CA PRO A 389 -29.20 23.11 7.96
C PRO A 389 -30.05 22.32 8.97
N GLU A 390 -31.36 22.16 8.75
CA GLU A 390 -32.31 21.44 9.60
C GLU A 390 -32.50 19.95 9.20
N SER A 391 -31.95 19.51 8.06
CA SER A 391 -32.15 18.14 7.57
C SER A 391 -31.63 17.08 8.55
N PRO A 392 -32.28 15.91 8.71
CA PRO A 392 -31.79 14.86 9.57
C PRO A 392 -30.40 14.33 9.16
N ASP A 393 -29.59 13.90 10.12
CA ASP A 393 -28.25 13.32 9.89
C ASP A 393 -28.28 12.13 8.91
N ALA A 394 -29.40 11.39 8.90
CA ALA A 394 -29.66 10.29 7.98
C ALA A 394 -29.59 10.71 6.49
N ASP A 395 -29.93 11.96 6.16
CA ASP A 395 -29.88 12.49 4.81
C ASP A 395 -28.44 12.72 4.35
N LEU A 396 -27.61 13.31 5.21
CA LEU A 396 -26.16 13.47 4.99
C LEU A 396 -25.48 12.10 4.86
N HIS A 397 -25.84 11.15 5.74
CA HIS A 397 -25.33 9.77 5.67
C HIS A 397 -25.71 9.09 4.34
N ARG A 398 -26.95 9.25 3.89
CA ARG A 398 -27.41 8.73 2.59
C ARG A 398 -26.63 9.37 1.44
N LEU A 399 -26.40 10.69 1.47
CA LEU A 399 -25.63 11.38 0.45
C LEU A 399 -24.16 10.93 0.44
N ARG A 400 -23.56 10.70 1.61
CA ARG A 400 -22.21 10.13 1.76
C ARG A 400 -22.08 8.77 1.08
N ILE A 401 -23.04 7.87 1.30
CA ILE A 401 -23.06 6.55 0.64
C ILE A 401 -23.13 6.72 -0.89
N GLN A 402 -23.97 7.65 -1.37
CA GLN A 402 -24.08 7.92 -2.80
C GLN A 402 -22.78 8.49 -3.38
N GLY A 403 -22.15 9.43 -2.67
CA GLY A 403 -20.84 9.97 -2.99
C GLY A 403 -19.82 8.85 -3.15
N LYS A 404 -19.67 7.98 -2.15
CA LYS A 404 -18.75 6.82 -2.22
C LYS A 404 -19.01 5.96 -3.45
N LYS A 405 -20.30 5.70 -3.74
CA LYS A 405 -20.73 4.93 -4.92
C LYS A 405 -20.42 5.64 -6.25
N LEU A 406 -20.46 6.97 -6.33
CA LEU A 406 -20.00 7.73 -7.51
C LEU A 406 -18.47 7.68 -7.63
N ARG A 407 -17.75 7.84 -6.51
CA ARG A 407 -16.29 7.75 -6.52
C ARG A 407 -15.81 6.40 -7.02
N TYR A 408 -16.39 5.29 -6.54
CA TYR A 408 -16.04 3.97 -7.06
C TYR A 408 -16.35 3.84 -8.55
N ALA A 409 -17.46 4.40 -9.05
CA ALA A 409 -17.72 4.40 -10.49
C ALA A 409 -16.64 5.15 -11.27
N LEU A 410 -16.26 6.34 -10.82
CA LEU A 410 -15.20 7.13 -11.46
C LEU A 410 -13.85 6.43 -11.41
N GLU A 411 -13.48 5.80 -10.29
CA GLU A 411 -12.23 5.07 -10.14
C GLU A 411 -12.22 3.80 -11.01
N PHE A 412 -13.32 3.04 -11.04
CA PHE A 412 -13.46 1.82 -11.85
C PHE A 412 -13.27 2.07 -13.34
N PHE A 413 -13.86 3.14 -13.85
CA PHE A 413 -13.85 3.46 -15.27
C PHE A 413 -12.84 4.56 -15.64
N SER A 414 -11.89 4.85 -14.75
CA SER A 414 -11.00 6.02 -14.90
C SER A 414 -10.10 5.96 -16.14
N SER A 415 -9.64 4.77 -16.52
CA SER A 415 -8.78 4.55 -17.69
C SER A 415 -9.48 4.74 -19.04
N LEU A 416 -10.82 4.77 -19.06
CA LEU A 416 -11.61 4.99 -20.27
C LEU A 416 -11.68 6.47 -20.70
N TYR A 417 -11.16 7.38 -19.88
CA TYR A 417 -11.31 8.83 -20.07
C TYR A 417 -9.98 9.56 -19.84
N PRO A 418 -9.83 10.81 -20.32
CA PRO A 418 -8.64 11.61 -20.10
C PRO A 418 -8.24 11.71 -18.62
N PRO A 419 -6.99 11.37 -18.25
CA PRO A 419 -6.59 11.19 -16.85
C PRO A 419 -6.62 12.50 -16.05
N LYS A 420 -6.37 13.64 -16.70
CA LYS A 420 -6.37 14.96 -16.06
C LYS A 420 -7.78 15.34 -15.59
N GLU A 421 -8.76 15.19 -16.47
CA GLU A 421 -10.16 15.44 -16.19
C GLU A 421 -10.74 14.49 -15.14
N MET A 422 -10.42 13.19 -15.24
CA MET A 422 -10.85 12.21 -14.23
C MET A 422 -10.28 12.53 -12.84
N LYS A 423 -8.99 12.89 -12.76
CA LYS A 423 -8.38 13.35 -11.52
C LYS A 423 -9.08 14.60 -10.97
N GLN A 424 -9.45 15.54 -11.83
CA GLN A 424 -10.21 16.73 -11.43
C GLN A 424 -11.58 16.36 -10.86
N LEU A 425 -12.36 15.51 -11.54
CA LEU A 425 -13.68 15.08 -11.06
C LEU A 425 -13.61 14.35 -9.71
N ILE A 426 -12.65 13.43 -9.57
CA ILE A 426 -12.41 12.70 -8.32
C ILE A 426 -11.98 13.67 -7.21
N LYS A 427 -11.12 14.65 -7.51
CA LYS A 427 -10.69 15.66 -6.53
C LYS A 427 -11.87 16.49 -6.02
N GLN A 428 -12.75 16.97 -6.91
CA GLN A 428 -13.93 17.74 -6.50
C GLN A 428 -14.91 16.90 -5.66
N LEU A 429 -15.14 15.65 -6.06
CA LEU A 429 -15.97 14.73 -5.29
C LEU A 429 -15.37 14.40 -3.91
N LYS A 430 -14.03 14.31 -3.81
CA LYS A 430 -13.33 14.09 -2.53
C LYS A 430 -13.57 15.23 -1.55
N LEU A 431 -13.60 16.49 -1.99
CA LEU A 431 -13.88 17.63 -1.10
C LEU A 431 -15.25 17.50 -0.43
N LEU A 432 -16.31 17.21 -1.20
CA LEU A 432 -17.64 16.93 -0.65
C LEU A 432 -17.64 15.69 0.27
N GLN A 433 -16.91 14.64 -0.11
CA GLN A 433 -16.83 13.42 0.69
C GLN A 433 -16.06 13.57 1.99
N ASN A 434 -15.07 14.47 2.05
CA ASN A 434 -14.32 14.74 3.26
C ASN A 434 -15.26 15.35 4.31
N ASN A 435 -15.98 16.42 3.96
CA ASN A 435 -16.99 17.02 4.85
C ASN A 435 -18.03 15.99 5.34
N LEU A 436 -18.65 15.24 4.41
CA LEU A 436 -19.62 14.19 4.75
C LEU A 436 -18.99 13.04 5.56
N GLY A 437 -17.70 12.77 5.33
CA GLY A 437 -16.90 11.77 6.01
C GLY A 437 -16.66 12.16 7.46
N ASP A 438 -16.11 13.35 7.67
CA ASP A 438 -15.79 13.93 8.98
C ASP A 438 -17.04 13.97 9.86
N PHE A 439 -18.17 14.46 9.32
CA PHE A 439 -19.45 14.48 10.05
C PHE A 439 -19.89 13.07 10.50
N ASN A 440 -19.86 12.11 9.57
CA ASN A 440 -20.25 10.74 9.86
C ASN A 440 -19.30 10.09 10.88
N ASP A 441 -18.01 10.36 10.78
CA ASP A 441 -17.01 9.73 11.64
C ASP A 441 -17.15 10.28 13.07
N LEU A 442 -17.40 11.59 13.25
CA LEU A 442 -17.76 12.17 14.55
C LEU A 442 -19.06 11.58 15.13
N SER A 443 -20.08 11.36 14.31
CA SER A 443 -21.34 10.73 14.74
C SER A 443 -21.11 9.28 15.20
N VAL A 444 -20.37 8.47 14.43
CA VAL A 444 -20.03 7.08 14.81
C VAL A 444 -19.21 7.03 16.09
N GLN A 445 -18.25 7.95 16.25
CA GLN A 445 -17.46 8.04 17.48
C GLN A 445 -18.34 8.38 18.70
N GLN A 446 -19.29 9.31 18.56
CA GLN A 446 -20.24 9.63 19.63
C GLN A 446 -21.10 8.43 20.02
N ASP A 447 -21.62 7.68 19.05
CA ASP A 447 -22.46 6.52 19.34
C ASP A 447 -21.69 5.41 20.07
N MET A 448 -20.42 5.18 19.69
CA MET A 448 -19.56 4.24 20.39
C MET A 448 -19.27 4.67 21.83
N LEU A 449 -18.96 5.95 22.04
CA LEU A 449 -18.69 6.50 23.37
C LEU A 449 -19.93 6.44 24.27
N LYS A 450 -21.12 6.72 23.72
CA LYS A 450 -22.41 6.52 24.42
C LYS A 450 -22.64 5.06 24.80
N TYR A 451 -22.38 4.14 23.87
CA TYR A 451 -22.49 2.71 24.14
C TYR A 451 -21.53 2.28 25.27
N SER A 452 -20.29 2.79 25.23
CA SER A 452 -19.25 2.48 26.22
C SER A 452 -19.61 3.02 27.61
N LEU A 453 -20.24 4.20 27.70
CA LEU A 453 -20.83 4.70 28.95
C LEU A 453 -21.97 3.80 29.44
N SER A 454 -22.82 3.31 28.54
CA SER A 454 -24.00 2.50 28.92
C SER A 454 -23.65 1.15 29.54
N ILE A 455 -22.50 0.58 29.17
CA ILE A 455 -22.02 -0.72 29.67
C ILE A 455 -21.07 -0.58 30.88
N LEU A 456 -20.67 0.64 31.23
CA LEU A 456 -19.74 0.89 32.32
C LEU A 456 -20.43 0.68 33.67
N LYS A 457 -19.94 -0.26 34.46
CA LYS A 457 -20.49 -0.52 35.81
C LYS A 457 -20.10 0.62 36.77
N PRO A 458 -21.08 1.27 37.42
CA PRO A 458 -20.80 2.34 38.38
C PRO A 458 -20.14 1.77 39.65
N GLY A 459 -19.52 2.66 40.43
CA GLY A 459 -19.07 2.34 41.79
C GLY A 459 -17.55 2.24 42.00
N THR A 460 -16.74 2.21 40.94
CA THR A 460 -15.27 2.23 41.06
C THR A 460 -14.67 3.59 40.72
N VAL A 461 -13.48 3.89 41.25
CA VAL A 461 -12.72 5.10 40.87
C VAL A 461 -12.39 5.08 39.38
N LYS A 462 -12.03 3.91 38.84
CA LYS A 462 -11.82 3.68 37.39
C LYS A 462 -13.04 4.11 36.60
N ALA A 463 -14.23 3.62 36.96
CA ALA A 463 -15.48 3.97 36.29
C ALA A 463 -15.79 5.48 36.36
N LYS A 464 -15.62 6.12 37.53
CA LYS A 464 -15.84 7.58 37.66
C LYS A 464 -14.93 8.38 36.73
N LYS A 465 -13.62 8.08 36.71
CA LYS A 465 -12.64 8.76 35.85
C LYS A 465 -12.94 8.53 34.37
N THR A 466 -13.22 7.29 33.97
CA THR A 466 -13.57 6.95 32.58
C THR A 466 -14.86 7.66 32.15
N SER A 467 -15.91 7.69 32.98
CA SER A 467 -17.14 8.42 32.66
C SER A 467 -16.92 9.91 32.43
N ALA A 468 -16.14 10.56 33.30
CA ALA A 468 -15.82 11.99 33.15
C ALA A 468 -15.05 12.26 31.84
N SER A 469 -14.11 11.39 31.49
CA SER A 469 -13.31 11.48 30.27
C SER A 469 -14.18 11.34 29.02
N ILE A 470 -15.04 10.30 29.00
CA ILE A 470 -15.94 10.06 27.87
C ILE A 470 -16.98 11.17 27.74
N GLY A 471 -17.54 11.67 28.85
CA GLY A 471 -18.48 12.79 28.84
C GLY A 471 -17.87 14.07 28.26
N GLY A 472 -16.62 14.39 28.61
CA GLY A 472 -15.88 15.49 28.01
C GLY A 472 -15.68 15.32 26.50
N LEU A 473 -15.31 14.11 26.05
CA LEU A 473 -15.16 13.81 24.62
C LEU A 473 -16.47 13.96 23.86
N LEU A 474 -17.56 13.41 24.39
CA LEU A 474 -18.87 13.50 23.75
C LEU A 474 -19.29 14.96 23.50
N THR A 475 -19.01 15.83 24.46
CA THR A 475 -19.30 17.26 24.34
C THR A 475 -18.48 17.90 23.22
N ASN A 476 -17.17 17.66 23.19
CA ASN A 476 -16.29 18.22 22.16
C ASN A 476 -16.61 17.69 20.76
N LEU A 477 -16.83 16.38 20.62
CA LEU A 477 -17.23 15.76 19.34
C LEU A 477 -18.58 16.26 18.85
N TYR A 478 -19.53 16.55 19.76
CA TYR A 478 -20.81 17.13 19.40
C TYR A 478 -20.64 18.54 18.80
N HIS A 479 -19.83 19.40 19.43
CA HIS A 479 -19.53 20.73 18.89
C HIS A 479 -18.82 20.66 17.54
N GLU A 480 -17.79 19.81 17.41
CA GLU A 480 -17.09 19.56 16.14
C GLU A 480 -18.07 19.08 15.05
N ALA A 481 -19.00 18.17 15.38
CA ALA A 481 -19.95 17.64 14.41
C ALA A 481 -20.90 18.74 13.90
N ARG A 482 -21.33 19.65 14.77
CA ARG A 482 -22.15 20.80 14.37
C ARG A 482 -21.37 21.76 13.47
N GLU A 483 -20.11 22.02 13.78
CA GLU A 483 -19.24 22.86 12.96
C GLU A 483 -19.00 22.25 11.58
N VAL A 484 -18.66 20.96 11.50
CA VAL A 484 -18.48 20.28 10.20
C VAL A 484 -19.77 20.35 9.38
N ARG A 485 -20.93 20.23 10.02
CA ARG A 485 -22.23 20.29 9.35
C ARG A 485 -22.51 21.65 8.70
N THR A 486 -22.05 22.77 9.25
CA THR A 486 -22.28 24.09 8.63
C THR A 486 -21.55 24.25 7.30
N HIS A 487 -20.43 23.54 7.11
CA HIS A 487 -19.64 23.58 5.88
C HIS A 487 -20.23 22.73 4.73
N PHE A 488 -21.31 21.99 4.98
CA PHE A 488 -21.93 21.15 3.95
C PHE A 488 -22.39 21.96 2.73
N GLU A 489 -23.09 23.08 2.95
CA GLU A 489 -23.67 23.88 1.86
C GLU A 489 -22.58 24.44 0.94
N GLU A 490 -21.49 24.95 1.50
CA GLU A 490 -20.33 25.44 0.76
C GLU A 490 -19.70 24.33 -0.10
N THR A 491 -19.40 23.19 0.52
CA THR A 491 -18.76 22.06 -0.19
C THR A 491 -19.66 21.45 -1.26
N PHE A 492 -20.98 21.39 -1.02
CA PHE A 492 -21.95 20.93 -2.00
C PHE A 492 -22.12 21.91 -3.16
N THR A 493 -22.15 23.21 -2.88
CA THR A 493 -22.21 24.26 -3.92
C THR A 493 -20.96 24.24 -4.80
N ALA A 494 -19.78 24.09 -4.20
CA ALA A 494 -18.52 23.94 -4.94
C ALA A 494 -18.52 22.69 -5.82
N PHE A 495 -19.02 21.55 -5.31
CA PHE A 495 -19.17 20.31 -6.08
C PHE A 495 -20.17 20.46 -7.24
N SER A 496 -21.34 21.03 -6.97
CA SER A 496 -22.46 21.16 -7.91
C SER A 496 -22.34 22.36 -8.86
N ALA A 497 -21.24 23.13 -8.78
CA ALA A 497 -21.00 24.30 -9.62
C ALA A 497 -21.18 24.00 -11.13
N PRO A 498 -21.71 24.96 -11.93
CA PRO A 498 -21.97 24.76 -13.36
C PRO A 498 -20.75 24.24 -14.15
N LYS A 499 -19.55 24.72 -13.82
CA LYS A 499 -18.29 24.27 -14.43
C LYS A 499 -18.04 22.76 -14.26
N ASN A 500 -18.37 22.21 -13.08
CA ASN A 500 -18.18 20.78 -12.79
C ASN A 500 -19.24 19.96 -13.52
N GLN A 501 -20.49 20.40 -13.50
CA GLN A 501 -21.57 19.75 -14.23
C GLN A 501 -21.30 19.74 -15.75
N ALA A 502 -20.78 20.84 -16.30
CA ALA A 502 -20.37 20.93 -17.70
C ALA A 502 -19.26 19.93 -18.02
N LEU A 503 -18.28 19.76 -17.13
CA LEU A 503 -17.22 18.76 -17.29
C LEU A 503 -17.78 17.32 -17.29
N TYR A 504 -18.68 16.97 -16.37
CA TYR A 504 -19.39 15.69 -16.41
C TYR A 504 -20.15 15.49 -17.72
N ARG A 505 -20.91 16.51 -18.16
CA ARG A 505 -21.65 16.45 -19.43
C ARG A 505 -20.72 16.30 -20.63
N ARG A 506 -19.51 16.87 -20.62
CA ARG A 506 -18.55 16.76 -21.72
C ARG A 506 -17.93 15.36 -21.80
N LEU A 507 -17.56 14.78 -20.66
CA LEU A 507 -16.89 13.46 -20.61
C LEU A 507 -17.84 12.29 -20.81
N PHE A 508 -19.10 12.42 -20.39
CA PHE A 508 -20.06 11.31 -20.37
C PHE A 508 -21.26 11.57 -21.32
N ARG A 509 -21.00 12.14 -22.51
CA ARG A 509 -22.02 12.34 -23.57
C ARG A 509 -22.44 11.04 -24.21
#